data_AF-A0A2S2NA70-F1
#
_entry.id   AF-A0A2S2NA70-F1
#
_cell.length_a   1.000
_cell.length_b   1.000
_cell.length_c   1.000
_cell.angle_alpha   90.00
_cell.angle_beta   90.00
_cell.angle_gamma   90.00
#
_symmetry.space_group_name_H-M   'P 1'
#
loop_
_entity.id
_entity.type
_entity.pdbx_description
1 polymer ?
#
loop_
_entity_poly.entity_id
_entity_poly.type
_entity_poly.pdbx_seq_one_letter_code
_entity_poly.pdbx_strand_id
1 'polypeptide(L)'
;MGEGPERGRVKIADMGFARLFNAPLKPLADLDPVVVTFWYRAPELLLGARHYTKAIDIWAIGCIFAELLTSEPIFHCRQEDIKTSNPYHHDQLDRIFNVMGFPQEKDWEDIKKMPEHQTLMKDFKRSNYSNCSLVKYMDRHKIKPDSKAFHLLQKLLLMDPNKRITSEQAKQDSYFQEDPTPTSDVFAGCPIPYPKREFLTDDDQDDKDKRQQATNGAHSDQSGSHHSHQQQHAANQKRMRMNGLGQHPSVNPGTVMPPNVQQQQQQQQQQQQQQQQQQQQVQQQQQQQQQQQVQQQQQVQ
;
A
#
# COMPACT_ATOMS: atom_id res chain seq x y z
N MET A 1 -16.20 17.54 6.59
CA MET A 1 -15.30 18.41 7.38
C MET A 1 -16.09 19.66 7.67
N GLY A 2 -16.59 19.80 8.90
CA GLY A 2 -17.75 20.64 9.17
C GLY A 2 -17.45 21.84 10.05
N GLU A 3 -18.25 22.89 9.86
CA GLU A 3 -18.68 23.76 10.94
C GLU A 3 -19.42 22.93 12.01
N GLY A 4 -19.43 23.40 13.25
CA GLY A 4 -20.09 22.72 14.37
C GLY A 4 -19.18 22.53 15.59
N PRO A 5 -19.70 21.84 16.64
CA PRO A 5 -19.05 21.79 17.96
C PRO A 5 -17.75 20.97 18.00
N GLU A 6 -17.49 20.13 17.00
CA GLU A 6 -16.28 19.32 16.88
C GLU A 6 -15.37 19.76 15.72
N ARG A 7 -15.45 21.03 15.32
CA ARG A 7 -14.62 21.61 14.24
C ARG A 7 -13.14 21.27 14.45
N GLY A 8 -12.49 20.77 13.40
CA GLY A 8 -11.07 20.44 13.40
C GLY A 8 -10.65 19.28 14.32
N ARG A 9 -11.59 18.56 14.94
CA ARG A 9 -11.25 17.39 15.77
C ARG A 9 -10.96 16.17 14.89
N VAL A 10 -9.75 15.64 15.01
CA VAL A 10 -9.36 14.38 14.35
C VAL A 10 -10.20 13.22 14.88
N LYS A 11 -10.67 12.36 13.97
CA LYS A 11 -11.41 11.13 14.27
C LYS A 11 -10.72 9.96 13.59
N ILE A 12 -10.20 9.02 14.38
CA ILE A 12 -9.66 7.77 13.83
C ILE A 12 -10.86 6.92 13.42
N ALA A 13 -10.82 6.36 12.21
CA ALA A 13 -11.90 5.60 11.61
C ALA A 13 -11.35 4.32 10.97
N ASP A 14 -12.26 3.47 10.48
CA ASP A 14 -11.96 2.22 9.78
C ASP A 14 -11.08 1.25 10.58
N MET A 15 -11.62 0.79 11.71
CA MET A 15 -11.02 -0.24 12.55
C MET A 15 -11.23 -1.66 11.99
N GLY A 16 -11.51 -1.82 10.68
CA GLY A 16 -11.79 -3.12 10.05
C GLY A 16 -10.63 -4.11 10.14
N PHE A 17 -9.40 -3.61 10.30
CA PHE A 17 -8.18 -4.40 10.51
C PHE A 17 -7.76 -4.48 11.99
N ALA A 18 -8.52 -3.89 12.91
CA ALA A 18 -8.16 -3.89 14.32
C ALA A 18 -8.12 -5.32 14.88
N ARG A 19 -7.15 -5.55 15.77
CA ARG A 19 -6.96 -6.83 16.46
C ARG A 19 -6.91 -6.58 17.97
N LEU A 20 -7.54 -7.46 18.73
CA LEU A 20 -7.47 -7.43 20.19
C LEU A 20 -6.09 -7.94 20.65
N PHE A 21 -5.47 -7.17 21.53
CA PHE A 21 -4.26 -7.55 22.25
C PHE A 21 -4.61 -8.43 23.45
N ASN A 22 -4.96 -9.69 23.20
CA ASN A 22 -5.11 -10.69 24.26
C ASN A 22 -3.86 -11.57 24.28
N ALA A 23 -3.37 -11.91 25.47
CA ALA A 23 -2.35 -12.94 25.62
C ALA A 23 -3.02 -14.32 25.57
N PRO A 24 -2.57 -15.26 24.70
CA PRO A 24 -1.48 -15.14 23.73
C PRO A 24 -1.88 -14.35 22.48
N LEU A 25 -0.94 -13.60 21.92
CA LEU A 25 -1.17 -12.84 20.69
C LEU A 25 -1.61 -13.79 19.58
N LYS A 26 -2.74 -13.49 18.95
CA LYS A 26 -3.18 -14.26 17.78
C LYS A 26 -2.22 -13.98 16.61
N PRO A 27 -1.70 -15.01 15.94
CA PRO A 27 -0.96 -14.81 14.70
C PRO A 27 -1.81 -14.05 13.69
N LEU A 28 -1.17 -13.22 12.88
CA LEU A 28 -1.72 -12.73 11.62
C LEU A 28 -2.06 -13.98 10.80
N ALA A 29 -3.35 -14.26 10.63
CA ALA A 29 -3.76 -15.39 9.81
C ALA A 29 -3.40 -15.10 8.35
N ASP A 30 -3.19 -16.16 7.54
CA ASP A 30 -3.02 -16.08 6.08
C ASP A 30 -4.23 -15.47 5.32
N LEU A 31 -5.23 -14.97 6.06
CA LEU A 31 -6.54 -14.50 5.64
C LEU A 31 -6.70 -12.97 5.77
N ASP A 32 -5.65 -12.22 6.08
CA ASP A 32 -5.75 -10.76 6.03
C ASP A 32 -6.14 -10.34 4.60
N PRO A 33 -7.15 -9.46 4.44
CA PRO A 33 -7.54 -8.93 3.14
C PRO A 33 -6.31 -8.41 2.40
N VAL A 34 -6.23 -8.65 1.10
CA VAL A 34 -5.12 -8.17 0.26
C VAL A 34 -4.99 -6.65 0.42
N VAL A 35 -4.01 -6.22 1.21
CA VAL A 35 -3.73 -4.80 1.42
C VAL A 35 -2.96 -4.30 0.21
N VAL A 36 -3.54 -3.32 -0.49
CA VAL A 36 -2.99 -2.86 -1.78
C VAL A 36 -1.87 -1.81 -1.59
N THR A 37 -1.74 -1.21 -0.40
CA THR A 37 -0.75 -0.15 -0.15
C THR A 37 0.10 -0.44 1.08
N PHE A 38 1.40 -0.70 0.86
CA PHE A 38 2.35 -1.04 1.93
C PHE A 38 3.17 0.14 2.46
N TRP A 39 2.90 1.37 2.01
CA TRP A 39 3.70 2.56 2.37
C TRP A 39 3.73 2.86 3.88
N TYR A 40 2.73 2.39 4.62
CA TYR A 40 2.59 2.55 6.08
C TYR A 40 2.92 1.29 6.86
N ARG A 41 3.33 0.20 6.19
CA ARG A 41 3.61 -1.10 6.81
C ARG A 41 5.01 -1.07 7.44
N ALA A 42 5.10 -1.46 8.70
CA ALA A 42 6.36 -1.49 9.43
C ALA A 42 7.32 -2.57 8.88
N PRO A 43 8.65 -2.35 8.94
CA PRO A 43 9.63 -3.24 8.33
C PRO A 43 9.59 -4.66 8.94
N GLU A 44 9.27 -4.81 10.22
CA GLU A 44 9.12 -6.12 10.84
C GLU A 44 8.00 -6.96 10.21
N LEU A 45 6.91 -6.33 9.74
CA LEU A 45 5.84 -7.03 9.01
C LEU A 45 6.29 -7.44 7.61
N LEU A 46 7.08 -6.58 6.94
CA LEU A 46 7.69 -6.89 5.64
C LEU A 46 8.74 -8.02 5.74
N LEU A 47 9.25 -8.26 6.95
CA LEU A 47 10.18 -9.35 7.26
C LEU A 47 9.49 -10.58 7.86
N GLY A 48 8.16 -10.64 7.80
CA GLY A 48 7.38 -11.83 8.16
C GLY A 48 7.01 -11.94 9.64
N ALA A 49 7.09 -10.84 10.42
CA ALA A 49 6.58 -10.85 11.80
C ALA A 49 5.11 -11.31 11.82
N ARG A 50 4.82 -12.29 12.67
CA ARG A 50 3.50 -12.95 12.73
C ARG A 50 2.52 -12.31 13.68
N HIS A 51 2.93 -11.29 14.45
CA HIS A 51 2.08 -10.69 15.46
C HIS A 51 1.97 -9.20 15.22
N TYR A 52 0.74 -8.69 15.20
CA TYR A 52 0.53 -7.26 15.27
C TYR A 52 0.93 -6.74 16.65
N THR A 53 1.54 -5.56 16.69
CA THR A 53 2.06 -4.94 17.91
C THR A 53 1.72 -3.46 17.90
N LYS A 54 1.67 -2.83 19.08
CA LYS A 54 1.48 -1.39 19.21
C LYS A 54 2.55 -0.61 18.43
N ALA A 55 3.77 -1.14 18.36
CA ALA A 55 4.87 -0.51 17.63
C ALA A 55 4.57 -0.38 16.12
N ILE A 56 3.80 -1.30 15.53
CA ILE A 56 3.40 -1.21 14.12
C ILE A 56 2.52 0.02 13.89
N ASP A 57 1.58 0.32 14.77
CA ASP A 57 0.77 1.54 14.70
C ASP A 57 1.64 2.80 14.83
N ILE A 58 2.64 2.77 15.72
CA ILE A 58 3.58 3.90 15.87
C ILE A 58 4.38 4.15 14.59
N TRP A 59 4.82 3.10 13.90
CA TRP A 59 5.49 3.27 12.61
C TRP A 59 4.58 3.95 11.59
N ALA A 60 3.33 3.50 11.47
CA ALA A 60 2.36 4.11 10.57
C ALA A 60 2.09 5.60 10.92
N ILE A 61 2.01 5.94 12.21
CA ILE A 61 1.93 7.33 12.68
C ILE A 61 3.17 8.12 12.26
N GLY A 62 4.37 7.55 12.35
CA GLY A 62 5.61 8.15 11.85
C GLY A 62 5.55 8.42 10.34
N CYS A 63 5.03 7.48 9.55
CA CYS A 63 4.85 7.66 8.11
C CYS A 63 3.89 8.82 7.79
N ILE A 64 2.73 8.86 8.47
CA ILE A 64 1.74 9.94 8.32
C ILE A 64 2.36 11.27 8.74
N PHE A 65 3.12 11.31 9.84
CA PHE A 65 3.74 12.54 10.30
C PHE A 65 4.79 13.06 9.32
N ALA A 66 5.63 12.18 8.75
CA ALA A 66 6.52 12.57 7.67
C ALA A 66 5.75 13.11 6.46
N GLU A 67 4.68 12.44 6.04
CA GLU A 67 3.86 12.87 4.91
C GLU A 67 3.15 14.20 5.15
N LEU A 68 2.71 14.51 6.37
CA LEU A 68 2.18 15.83 6.72
C LEU A 68 3.25 16.92 6.62
N LEU A 69 4.51 16.61 6.93
CA LEU A 69 5.62 17.56 6.84
C LEU A 69 6.07 17.81 5.39
N THR A 70 5.98 16.79 4.52
CA THR A 70 6.53 16.84 3.15
C THR A 70 5.47 16.92 2.06
N SER A 71 4.20 16.65 2.39
CA SER A 71 3.11 16.39 1.44
C SER A 71 3.35 15.17 0.52
N GLU A 72 4.28 14.30 0.86
CA GLU A 72 4.63 13.11 0.08
C GLU A 72 4.74 11.86 0.97
N PRO A 73 4.19 10.71 0.56
CA PRO A 73 4.37 9.47 1.32
C PRO A 73 5.85 9.09 1.37
N ILE A 74 6.42 9.12 2.58
CA ILE A 74 7.87 8.94 2.79
C ILE A 74 8.39 7.64 2.16
N PHE A 75 7.62 6.55 2.27
CA PHE A 75 7.94 5.25 1.69
C PHE A 75 7.07 4.90 0.48
N HIS A 76 6.74 5.91 -0.35
CA HIS A 76 6.06 5.68 -1.63
C HIS A 76 6.82 4.67 -2.49
N CYS A 77 6.13 3.60 -2.88
CA CYS A 77 6.65 2.52 -3.71
C CYS A 77 5.60 2.18 -4.78
N ARG A 78 6.05 1.86 -6.00
CA ARG A 78 5.16 1.45 -7.10
C ARG A 78 4.58 0.08 -6.78
N GLN A 79 3.32 -0.11 -7.15
CA GLN A 79 2.63 -1.37 -6.90
C GLN A 79 3.07 -2.38 -7.97
N GLU A 80 4.11 -3.15 -7.66
CA GLU A 80 4.55 -4.27 -8.50
C GLU A 80 3.99 -5.57 -7.87
N ASP A 81 3.01 -6.16 -8.56
CA ASP A 81 2.29 -7.40 -8.29
C ASP A 81 2.01 -7.77 -6.82
N ILE A 82 1.04 -7.07 -6.24
CA ILE A 82 0.29 -7.44 -5.01
C ILE A 82 -0.63 -8.64 -5.33
N LYS A 83 -0.03 -9.76 -5.74
CA LYS A 83 -0.75 -11.01 -6.05
C LYS A 83 -0.30 -12.16 -5.17
N THR A 84 0.70 -11.95 -4.31
CA THR A 84 1.23 -12.99 -3.44
C THR A 84 0.86 -12.66 -1.99
N SER A 85 0.35 -13.65 -1.26
CA SER A 85 0.13 -13.61 0.19
C SER A 85 1.44 -13.55 0.99
N ASN A 86 2.58 -13.39 0.31
CA ASN A 86 3.89 -13.33 0.93
C ASN A 86 4.05 -11.99 1.68
N PRO A 87 4.43 -12.00 2.97
CA PRO A 87 4.73 -10.76 3.70
C PRO A 87 5.95 -10.00 3.14
N TYR A 88 6.85 -10.68 2.44
CA TYR A 88 8.08 -10.10 1.90
C TYR A 88 7.83 -9.29 0.63
N HIS A 89 8.00 -7.97 0.72
CA HIS A 89 7.88 -7.04 -0.40
C HIS A 89 9.19 -6.32 -0.64
N HIS A 90 9.96 -6.82 -1.61
CA HIS A 90 11.31 -6.34 -1.94
C HIS A 90 11.36 -4.82 -2.17
N ASP A 91 10.56 -4.29 -3.09
CA ASP A 91 10.66 -2.87 -3.48
C ASP A 91 10.22 -1.92 -2.37
N GLN A 92 9.33 -2.39 -1.48
CA GLN A 92 8.93 -1.62 -0.31
C GLN A 92 10.08 -1.54 0.71
N LEU A 93 10.82 -2.63 0.93
CA LEU A 93 12.02 -2.65 1.76
C LEU A 93 13.14 -1.81 1.15
N ASP A 94 13.37 -1.93 -0.17
CA ASP A 94 14.33 -1.10 -0.89
C ASP A 94 14.03 0.40 -0.71
N ARG A 95 12.76 0.78 -0.84
CA ARG A 95 12.35 2.17 -0.58
C ARG A 95 12.63 2.60 0.86
N ILE A 96 12.34 1.76 1.85
CA ILE A 96 12.64 2.06 3.26
C ILE A 96 14.14 2.27 3.44
N PHE A 97 15.00 1.40 2.89
CA PHE A 97 16.45 1.53 3.04
C PHE A 97 17.04 2.72 2.28
N ASN A 98 16.48 3.09 1.13
CA ASN A 98 16.87 4.30 0.40
C ASN A 98 16.58 5.58 1.19
N VAL A 99 15.57 5.57 2.05
CA VAL A 99 15.24 6.69 2.95
C VAL A 99 16.01 6.60 4.26
N MET A 100 15.96 5.46 4.94
CA MET A 100 16.44 5.29 6.32
C MET A 100 17.91 4.90 6.43
N GLY A 101 18.49 4.36 5.37
CA GLY A 101 19.73 3.57 5.43
C GLY A 101 19.45 2.12 5.83
N PHE A 102 20.43 1.25 5.62
CA PHE A 102 20.35 -0.16 6.01
C PHE A 102 20.69 -0.33 7.51
N PRO A 103 19.87 -1.02 8.32
CA PRO A 103 20.06 -1.09 9.77
C PRO A 103 21.39 -1.77 10.15
N GLN A 104 22.16 -1.18 11.07
CA GLN A 104 23.31 -1.86 11.66
C GLN A 104 22.84 -2.89 12.70
N GLU A 105 23.68 -3.88 13.00
CA GLU A 105 23.34 -4.91 13.99
C GLU A 105 23.00 -4.29 15.35
N LYS A 106 23.76 -3.27 15.78
CA LYS A 106 23.48 -2.50 17.00
C LYS A 106 22.15 -1.73 16.97
N ASP A 107 21.65 -1.39 15.79
CA ASP A 107 20.43 -0.60 15.63
C ASP A 107 19.20 -1.51 15.73
N TRP A 108 19.32 -2.76 15.25
CA TRP A 108 18.28 -3.79 15.34
C TRP A 108 18.90 -5.19 15.48
N GLU A 109 19.12 -5.62 16.73
CA GLU A 109 19.81 -6.89 17.02
C GLU A 109 18.97 -8.12 16.67
N ASP A 110 17.65 -8.00 16.85
CA ASP A 110 16.68 -9.07 16.63
C ASP A 110 16.28 -9.23 15.16
N ILE A 111 16.83 -8.43 14.24
CA ILE A 111 16.56 -8.56 12.80
C ILE A 111 16.91 -9.98 12.30
N LYS A 112 17.93 -10.62 12.88
CA LYS A 112 18.34 -12.00 12.58
C LYS A 112 17.32 -13.07 12.99
N LYS A 113 16.36 -12.72 13.85
CA LYS A 113 15.27 -13.60 14.29
C LYS A 113 14.05 -13.50 13.37
N MET A 114 14.02 -12.54 12.44
CA MET A 114 12.90 -12.38 11.52
C MET A 114 12.86 -13.54 10.51
N PRO A 115 11.66 -14.09 10.18
CA PRO A 115 11.53 -15.19 9.22
C PRO A 115 12.22 -14.93 7.88
N GLU A 116 12.11 -13.71 7.36
CA GLU A 116 12.66 -13.34 6.04
C GLU A 116 14.09 -12.75 6.10
N HIS A 117 14.80 -12.91 7.21
CA HIS A 117 16.16 -12.38 7.35
C HIS A 117 17.15 -12.95 6.31
N GLN A 118 17.03 -14.24 5.99
CA GLN A 118 17.90 -14.88 5.00
C GLN A 118 17.65 -14.33 3.58
N THR A 119 16.37 -14.13 3.24
CA THR A 119 15.94 -13.48 1.99
C THR A 119 16.48 -12.06 1.92
N LEU A 120 16.34 -11.28 3.00
CA LEU A 120 16.88 -9.93 3.13
C LEU A 120 18.41 -9.89 2.86
N MET A 121 19.19 -10.79 3.46
CA MET A 121 20.65 -10.82 3.26
C MET A 121 21.08 -11.23 1.84
N LYS A 122 20.25 -12.02 1.16
CA LYS A 122 20.49 -12.43 -0.23
C LYS A 122 20.23 -11.26 -1.20
N ASP A 123 19.14 -10.54 -0.99
CA ASP A 123 18.67 -9.53 -1.93
C ASP A 123 19.34 -8.16 -1.72
N PHE A 124 19.67 -7.81 -0.47
CA PHE A 124 20.15 -6.48 -0.10
C PHE A 124 21.62 -6.45 0.31
N LYS A 125 22.37 -5.50 -0.24
CA LYS A 125 23.75 -5.22 0.19
C LYS A 125 23.82 -3.91 0.97
N ARG A 126 24.32 -3.95 2.21
CA ARG A 126 24.49 -2.78 3.09
C ARG A 126 25.21 -1.61 2.41
N SER A 127 26.21 -1.89 1.58
CA SER A 127 27.00 -0.87 0.86
C SER A 127 26.15 0.06 -0.01
N ASN A 128 25.05 -0.45 -0.57
CA ASN A 128 24.18 0.29 -1.49
C ASN A 128 23.46 1.45 -0.78
N TYR A 129 23.29 1.37 0.54
CA TYR A 129 22.54 2.34 1.35
C TYR A 129 23.44 3.12 2.32
N SER A 130 24.77 3.05 2.14
CA SER A 130 25.75 3.69 3.02
C SER A 130 25.59 5.22 3.09
N ASN A 131 25.09 5.83 2.02
CA ASN A 131 24.83 7.26 1.92
C ASN A 131 23.37 7.64 2.21
N CYS A 132 22.51 6.70 2.60
CA CYS A 132 21.10 6.93 2.89
C CYS A 132 20.89 7.14 4.40
N SER A 133 20.01 8.09 4.75
CA SER A 133 19.63 8.35 6.14
C SER A 133 18.38 9.24 6.18
N LEU A 134 17.55 9.06 7.20
CA LEU A 134 16.35 9.89 7.39
C LEU A 134 16.71 11.39 7.41
N VAL A 135 17.85 11.74 8.02
CA VAL A 135 18.39 13.11 8.05
C VAL A 135 18.50 13.69 6.63
N LYS A 136 19.21 12.99 5.73
CA LYS A 136 19.40 13.44 4.34
C LYS A 136 18.09 13.48 3.56
N TYR A 137 17.17 12.56 3.83
CA TYR A 137 15.86 12.58 3.18
C TYR A 137 15.07 13.82 3.59
N MET A 138 14.91 14.06 4.89
CA MET A 138 14.13 15.18 5.43
C MET A 138 14.74 16.54 5.09
N ASP A 139 16.07 16.63 5.06
CA ASP A 139 16.79 17.86 4.65
C ASP A 139 16.48 18.27 3.20
N ARG A 140 16.36 17.32 2.26
CA ARG A 140 15.92 17.59 0.88
C ARG A 140 14.50 18.14 0.81
N HIS A 141 13.64 17.79 1.76
CA HIS A 141 12.29 18.33 1.91
C HIS A 141 12.24 19.58 2.81
N LYS A 142 13.40 20.19 3.09
CA LYS A 142 13.55 21.44 3.86
C LYS A 142 13.11 21.31 5.34
N ILE A 143 13.15 20.10 5.89
CA ILE A 143 12.91 19.86 7.31
C ILE A 143 14.25 19.80 8.03
N LYS A 144 14.48 20.73 8.95
CA LYS A 144 15.77 20.87 9.62
C LYS A 144 16.05 19.69 10.56
N PRO A 145 17.24 19.06 10.49
CA PRO A 145 17.60 17.93 11.33
C PRO A 145 17.66 18.23 12.84
N ASP A 146 17.84 19.48 13.23
CA ASP A 146 17.89 19.93 14.63
C ASP A 146 16.51 20.29 15.19
N SER A 147 15.45 20.29 14.36
CA SER A 147 14.10 20.60 14.78
C SER A 147 13.51 19.53 15.71
N LYS A 148 12.67 19.93 16.65
CA LYS A 148 11.93 19.00 17.53
C LYS A 148 11.00 18.08 16.74
N ALA A 149 10.41 18.58 15.66
CA ALA A 149 9.62 17.79 14.72
C ALA A 149 10.41 16.61 14.15
N PHE A 150 11.64 16.88 13.67
CA PHE A 150 12.52 15.84 13.15
C PHE A 150 12.94 14.83 14.22
N HIS A 151 13.30 15.30 15.43
CA HIS A 151 13.67 14.40 16.53
C HIS A 151 12.51 13.49 16.96
N LEU A 152 11.28 14.00 17.02
CA LEU A 152 10.10 13.18 17.28
C LEU A 152 9.89 12.16 16.15
N LEU A 153 9.98 12.59 14.89
CA LEU A 153 9.84 11.71 13.73
C LEU A 153 10.86 10.56 13.75
N GLN A 154 12.12 10.84 14.11
CA GLN A 154 13.17 9.84 14.21
C GLN A 154 12.85 8.77 15.26
N LYS A 155 12.23 9.13 16.38
CA LYS A 155 11.81 8.19 17.43
C LYS A 155 10.63 7.32 17.00
N LEU A 156 9.71 7.87 16.21
CA LEU A 156 8.55 7.16 15.64
C LEU A 156 8.97 6.15 14.57
N LEU A 157 9.95 6.52 13.72
CA LEU A 157 10.43 5.71 12.59
C LEU A 157 11.69 4.89 12.91
N LEU A 158 11.89 4.48 14.17
CA LEU A 158 12.94 3.51 14.47
C LEU A 158 12.62 2.14 13.85
N MET A 159 13.62 1.55 13.16
CA MET A 159 13.45 0.26 12.46
C MET A 159 13.22 -0.89 13.44
N ASP A 160 13.95 -0.93 14.55
CA ASP A 160 13.71 -1.90 15.62
C ASP A 160 12.40 -1.56 16.38
N PRO A 161 11.37 -2.41 16.32
CA PRO A 161 10.10 -2.15 16.99
C PRO A 161 10.22 -2.03 18.51
N ASN A 162 11.23 -2.66 19.14
CA ASN A 162 11.43 -2.60 20.59
C ASN A 162 12.06 -1.29 21.06
N LYS A 163 12.72 -0.56 20.16
CA LYS A 163 13.32 0.76 20.44
C LYS A 163 12.39 1.91 20.06
N ARG A 164 11.33 1.64 19.31
CA ARG A 164 10.34 2.62 18.87
C ARG A 164 9.59 3.20 20.07
N ILE A 165 9.39 4.52 20.07
CA ILE A 165 8.71 5.23 21.16
C ILE A 165 7.25 4.78 21.28
N THR A 166 6.68 4.81 22.48
CA THR A 166 5.23 4.58 22.69
C THR A 166 4.39 5.82 22.39
N SER A 167 3.08 5.65 22.20
CA SER A 167 2.13 6.77 22.05
C SER A 167 2.16 7.73 23.24
N GLU A 168 2.27 7.19 24.46
CA GLU A 168 2.30 7.95 25.70
C GLU A 168 3.57 8.82 25.78
N GLN A 169 4.72 8.24 25.46
CA GLN A 169 6.00 8.96 25.42
C GLN A 169 6.02 9.99 24.30
N ALA A 170 5.48 9.67 23.11
CA ALA A 170 5.42 10.61 21.99
C ALA A 170 4.60 11.85 22.34
N LYS A 171 3.43 11.68 22.99
CA LYS A 171 2.60 12.80 23.46
C LYS A 171 3.30 13.71 24.47
N GLN A 172 4.29 13.20 25.19
CA GLN A 172 5.08 13.96 26.17
C GLN A 172 6.31 14.63 25.55
N ASP A 173 6.59 14.42 24.25
CA ASP A 173 7.75 14.98 23.59
C ASP A 173 7.72 16.51 23.59
N SER A 174 8.91 17.11 23.71
CA SER A 174 9.14 18.55 23.66
C SER A 174 8.58 19.25 22.41
N TYR A 175 8.39 18.52 21.31
CA TYR A 175 7.72 19.02 20.11
C TYR A 175 6.34 19.61 20.41
N PHE A 176 5.55 18.96 21.28
CA PHE A 176 4.20 19.43 21.62
C PHE A 176 4.17 20.55 22.67
N GLN A 177 5.32 20.90 23.24
CA GLN A 177 5.50 21.97 24.21
C GLN A 177 6.12 23.24 23.59
N GLU A 178 6.59 23.13 22.34
CA GLU A 178 7.10 24.25 21.56
C GLU A 178 5.96 25.07 20.97
N ASP A 179 6.18 26.37 20.81
CA ASP A 179 5.26 27.24 20.09
C ASP A 179 5.36 26.97 18.58
N PRO A 180 4.25 26.77 17.85
CA PRO A 180 2.87 26.76 18.32
C PRO A 180 2.45 25.46 19.00
N THR A 181 1.77 25.57 20.14
CA THR A 181 1.22 24.41 20.85
C THR A 181 0.01 23.81 20.11
N PRO A 182 -0.25 22.50 20.21
CA PRO A 182 -1.41 21.86 19.60
C PRO A 182 -2.74 22.44 20.08
N THR A 183 -3.69 22.61 19.15
CA THR A 183 -5.04 23.12 19.42
C THR A 183 -6.09 22.02 19.30
N SER A 184 -7.23 22.17 19.99
CA SER A 184 -8.36 21.22 19.84
C SER A 184 -8.99 21.26 18.45
N ASP A 185 -8.90 22.42 17.78
CA ASP A 185 -9.27 22.63 16.39
C ASP A 185 -7.99 22.79 15.57
N VAL A 186 -7.64 21.79 14.74
CA VAL A 186 -6.40 21.79 13.95
C VAL A 186 -6.30 22.94 12.93
N PHE A 187 -7.42 23.61 12.62
CA PHE A 187 -7.43 24.79 11.76
C PHE A 187 -7.20 26.10 12.52
N ALA A 188 -7.06 26.05 13.85
CA ALA A 188 -6.83 27.21 14.72
C ALA A 188 -7.82 28.37 14.49
N GLY A 189 -9.09 28.07 14.19
CA GLY A 189 -10.10 29.07 13.84
C GLY A 189 -9.95 29.72 12.46
N CYS A 190 -8.86 29.46 11.73
CA CYS A 190 -8.68 29.95 10.36
C CYS A 190 -9.70 29.29 9.40
N PRO A 191 -10.09 29.96 8.30
CA PRO A 191 -10.97 29.38 7.29
C PRO A 191 -10.47 28.03 6.77
N ILE A 192 -11.37 27.07 6.56
CA ILE A 192 -11.01 25.74 6.03
C ILE A 192 -10.89 25.86 4.50
N PRO A 193 -9.70 25.67 3.91
CA PRO A 193 -9.51 25.83 2.47
C PRO A 193 -9.89 24.58 1.67
N TYR A 194 -10.13 23.45 2.34
CA TYR A 194 -10.38 22.17 1.71
C TYR A 194 -11.84 22.04 1.24
N PRO A 195 -12.09 21.54 0.02
CA PRO A 195 -13.45 21.37 -0.50
C PRO A 195 -14.24 20.33 0.30
N LYS A 196 -15.57 20.45 0.25
CA LYS A 196 -16.45 19.40 0.79
C LYS A 196 -16.33 18.16 -0.09
N ARG A 197 -16.51 16.98 0.52
CA ARG A 197 -16.54 15.71 -0.22
C ARG A 197 -17.73 15.74 -1.19
N GLU A 198 -17.45 15.46 -2.45
CA GLU A 198 -18.48 15.32 -3.49
C GLU A 198 -19.21 13.98 -3.34
N PHE A 199 -20.48 13.96 -3.72
CA PHE A 199 -21.23 12.71 -3.82
C PHE A 199 -20.80 12.01 -5.11
N LEU A 200 -20.47 10.72 -5.01
CA LEU A 200 -20.31 9.88 -6.20
C LEU A 200 -21.71 9.60 -6.75
N THR A 201 -21.94 9.87 -8.03
CA THR A 201 -23.15 9.40 -8.73
C THR A 201 -22.91 7.98 -9.23
N ASP A 202 -23.97 7.20 -9.40
CA ASP A 202 -23.85 5.80 -9.86
C ASP A 202 -23.18 5.71 -11.25
N ASP A 203 -23.31 6.75 -12.08
CA ASP A 203 -22.66 6.84 -13.41
C ASP A 203 -21.12 7.02 -13.33
N ASP A 204 -20.59 7.61 -12.25
CA ASP A 204 -19.13 7.81 -12.05
C ASP A 204 -18.42 6.52 -11.58
N GLN A 205 -19.18 5.55 -11.08
CA GLN A 205 -18.67 4.24 -10.64
C GLN A 205 -18.19 3.41 -11.84
N ASP A 206 -18.98 3.41 -12.92
CA ASP A 206 -18.69 2.67 -14.15
C ASP A 206 -17.43 3.20 -14.88
N ASP A 207 -17.17 4.51 -14.80
CA ASP A 207 -16.00 5.14 -15.43
C ASP A 207 -14.70 4.90 -14.63
N LYS A 208 -14.77 4.74 -13.31
CA LYS A 208 -13.61 4.34 -12.49
C LYS A 208 -13.21 2.90 -12.74
N ASP A 209 -14.18 1.99 -12.87
CA ASP A 209 -13.92 0.59 -13.20
C ASP A 209 -13.33 0.43 -14.61
N LYS A 210 -13.80 1.22 -15.58
CA LYS A 210 -13.23 1.27 -16.94
C LYS A 210 -11.81 1.85 -16.99
N ARG A 211 -11.50 2.90 -16.21
CA ARG A 211 -10.14 3.49 -16.16
C ARG A 211 -9.13 2.57 -15.45
N GLN A 212 -9.56 1.79 -14.46
CA GLN A 212 -8.71 0.78 -13.81
C GLN A 212 -8.47 -0.44 -14.72
N GLN A 213 -9.37 -0.76 -15.65
CA GLN A 213 -9.12 -1.78 -16.68
C GLN A 213 -8.24 -1.29 -17.83
N ALA A 214 -8.40 -0.03 -18.29
CA ALA A 214 -7.64 0.53 -19.40
C ALA A 214 -6.13 0.72 -19.09
N THR A 215 -5.78 0.97 -17.83
CA THR A 215 -4.37 1.06 -17.39
C THR A 215 -3.68 -0.31 -17.31
N ASN A 216 -4.44 -1.40 -17.17
CA ASN A 216 -3.93 -2.77 -17.14
C ASN A 216 -3.95 -3.47 -18.52
N GLY A 217 -4.59 -2.90 -19.53
CA GLY A 217 -4.74 -3.51 -20.87
C GLY A 217 -3.76 -3.01 -21.94
N ALA A 218 -2.95 -1.98 -21.67
CA ALA A 218 -2.09 -1.35 -22.69
C ALA A 218 -0.67 -1.93 -22.81
N HIS A 219 -0.32 -2.98 -22.05
CA HIS A 219 1.02 -3.59 -22.08
C HIS A 219 1.10 -4.99 -22.71
N SER A 220 0.07 -5.45 -23.43
CA SER A 220 0.06 -6.78 -24.06
C SER A 220 0.11 -6.78 -25.59
N ASP A 221 0.73 -5.80 -26.24
CA ASP A 221 0.99 -5.91 -27.69
C ASP A 221 2.27 -5.16 -28.10
N GLN A 222 3.43 -5.72 -27.75
CA GLN A 222 4.66 -5.56 -28.51
C GLN A 222 5.71 -6.61 -28.13
N SER A 223 5.56 -7.82 -28.68
CA SER A 223 6.68 -8.75 -28.81
C SER A 223 6.40 -9.76 -29.91
N GLY A 224 6.99 -9.55 -31.09
CA GLY A 224 6.92 -10.47 -32.21
C GLY A 224 7.95 -10.16 -33.27
N SER A 225 9.21 -10.55 -33.02
CA SER A 225 10.19 -11.08 -33.99
C SER A 225 11.60 -10.51 -33.81
N HIS A 226 12.51 -11.38 -33.35
CA HIS A 226 13.95 -11.22 -33.48
C HIS A 226 14.48 -12.34 -34.39
N HIS A 227 15.15 -11.96 -35.47
CA HIS A 227 16.35 -12.57 -36.11
C HIS A 227 16.46 -11.95 -37.53
N SER A 228 17.62 -11.59 -38.09
CA SER A 228 19.03 -11.87 -37.81
C SER A 228 19.93 -10.88 -38.58
N HIS A 229 21.17 -10.72 -38.08
CA HIS A 229 22.43 -10.41 -38.75
C HIS A 229 22.58 -9.28 -39.81
N GLN A 230 23.44 -8.32 -39.42
CA GLN A 230 24.76 -8.02 -40.01
C GLN A 230 24.86 -7.02 -41.19
N GLN A 231 25.75 -6.05 -40.95
CA GLN A 231 26.58 -5.27 -41.89
C GLN A 231 26.02 -4.08 -42.69
N GLN A 232 26.52 -2.90 -42.28
CA GLN A 232 27.24 -1.89 -43.07
C GLN A 232 26.57 -1.06 -44.18
N HIS A 233 26.91 0.23 -44.09
CA HIS A 233 27.01 1.29 -45.12
C HIS A 233 25.79 2.16 -45.50
N ALA A 234 25.93 3.43 -45.09
CA ALA A 234 25.92 4.65 -45.91
C ALA A 234 24.62 5.17 -46.59
N ALA A 235 24.27 6.38 -46.16
CA ALA A 235 23.99 7.57 -46.96
C ALA A 235 22.70 7.70 -47.81
N ASN A 236 22.07 8.86 -47.56
CA ASN A 236 21.45 9.79 -48.52
C ASN A 236 20.03 9.55 -49.08
N GLN A 237 19.19 10.53 -48.70
CA GLN A 237 18.39 11.40 -49.57
C GLN A 237 17.10 10.90 -50.27
N LYS A 238 16.07 11.72 -50.00
CA LYS A 238 15.13 12.34 -50.94
C LYS A 238 13.94 11.53 -51.49
N ARG A 239 12.76 12.01 -51.05
CA ARG A 239 11.84 12.88 -51.85
C ARG A 239 10.74 12.17 -52.67
N MET A 240 9.51 12.57 -52.31
CA MET A 240 8.34 12.88 -53.14
C MET A 240 7.45 11.79 -53.74
N ARG A 241 6.19 11.84 -53.25
CA ARG A 241 4.91 12.13 -53.93
C ARG A 241 4.36 11.18 -55.02
N MET A 242 3.09 10.85 -54.74
CA MET A 242 1.88 10.93 -55.58
C MET A 242 1.35 9.66 -56.27
N ASN A 243 0.12 9.37 -55.83
CA ASN A 243 -1.08 8.93 -56.56
C ASN A 243 -1.16 7.52 -57.17
N GLY A 244 -2.19 6.80 -56.74
CA GLY A 244 -2.85 5.72 -57.48
C GLY A 244 -4.22 5.43 -56.85
N LEU A 245 -5.29 5.83 -57.55
CA LEU A 245 -6.69 5.53 -57.25
C LEU A 245 -7.00 4.03 -57.37
N GLY A 246 -7.95 3.51 -56.60
CA GLY A 246 -8.59 2.22 -56.94
C GLY A 246 -9.40 1.53 -55.83
N GLN A 247 -10.71 1.79 -55.83
CA GLN A 247 -11.82 0.82 -55.69
C GLN A 247 -12.01 0.00 -54.38
N HIS A 248 -13.19 0.22 -53.77
CA HIS A 248 -13.95 -0.75 -52.96
C HIS A 248 -14.34 -1.98 -53.83
N PRO A 249 -14.50 -3.21 -53.27
CA PRO A 249 -15.76 -3.51 -52.55
C PRO A 249 -15.73 -4.57 -51.43
N SER A 250 -16.82 -4.54 -50.67
CA SER A 250 -17.56 -5.65 -50.04
C SER A 250 -17.02 -6.43 -48.84
N VAL A 251 -17.83 -6.30 -47.78
CA VAL A 251 -17.94 -7.09 -46.56
C VAL A 251 -18.43 -8.51 -46.88
N ASN A 252 -17.87 -9.52 -46.20
CA ASN A 252 -18.60 -10.75 -45.89
C ASN A 252 -18.23 -11.22 -44.46
N PRO A 253 -19.21 -11.43 -43.56
CA PRO A 253 -18.98 -11.88 -42.19
C PRO A 253 -19.12 -13.41 -42.12
N GLY A 254 -18.21 -14.08 -41.43
CA GLY A 254 -18.36 -15.52 -41.20
C GLY A 254 -17.06 -16.20 -40.80
N THR A 255 -16.66 -16.06 -39.55
CA THR A 255 -15.73 -17.01 -38.94
C THR A 255 -16.35 -17.49 -37.65
N VAL A 256 -16.86 -18.72 -37.72
CA VAL A 256 -17.45 -19.47 -36.62
C VAL A 256 -16.34 -19.77 -35.61
N MET A 257 -16.50 -19.29 -34.38
CA MET A 257 -15.61 -19.58 -33.25
C MET A 257 -15.60 -21.09 -32.94
N PRO A 258 -14.45 -21.69 -32.60
CA PRO A 258 -14.39 -23.12 -32.29
C PRO A 258 -15.10 -23.45 -30.96
N PRO A 259 -15.81 -24.60 -30.88
CA PRO A 259 -16.73 -24.95 -29.79
C PRO A 259 -16.10 -25.17 -28.40
N ASN A 260 -14.77 -25.03 -28.26
CA ASN A 260 -14.04 -25.38 -27.04
C ASN A 260 -13.97 -24.21 -26.01
N VAL A 261 -14.13 -22.96 -26.46
CA VAL A 261 -14.02 -21.78 -25.58
C VAL A 261 -15.30 -21.57 -24.75
N GLN A 262 -16.45 -21.86 -25.35
CA GLN A 262 -17.76 -21.65 -24.72
C GLN A 262 -18.00 -22.67 -23.58
N GLN A 263 -17.50 -23.89 -23.74
CA GLN A 263 -17.58 -24.93 -22.70
C GLN A 263 -16.64 -24.63 -21.52
N GLN A 264 -15.45 -24.08 -21.80
CA GLN A 264 -14.49 -23.68 -20.77
C GLN A 264 -15.00 -22.48 -19.95
N GLN A 265 -15.65 -21.52 -20.60
CA GLN A 265 -16.25 -20.34 -19.94
C GLN A 265 -17.43 -20.72 -19.04
N GLN A 266 -18.24 -21.70 -19.46
CA GLN A 266 -19.37 -22.22 -18.67
C GLN A 266 -18.89 -22.99 -17.42
N GLN A 267 -17.78 -23.73 -17.55
CA GLN A 267 -17.16 -24.44 -16.43
C GLN A 267 -16.55 -23.48 -15.39
N GLN A 268 -15.97 -22.36 -15.85
CA GLN A 268 -15.44 -21.31 -14.99
C GLN A 268 -16.55 -20.57 -14.23
N GLN A 269 -17.69 -20.29 -14.87
CA GLN A 269 -18.86 -19.71 -14.22
C GLN A 269 -19.45 -20.63 -13.15
N GLN A 270 -19.52 -21.95 -13.40
CA GLN A 270 -19.99 -22.91 -12.40
C GLN A 270 -19.06 -22.98 -11.17
N GLN A 271 -17.74 -22.91 -11.38
CA GLN A 271 -16.78 -22.87 -10.26
C GLN A 271 -16.92 -21.58 -9.43
N GLN A 272 -17.13 -20.43 -10.07
CA GLN A 272 -17.37 -19.17 -9.35
C GLN A 272 -18.68 -19.21 -8.55
N GLN A 273 -19.75 -19.76 -9.11
CA GLN A 273 -21.03 -19.92 -8.39
C GLN A 273 -20.90 -20.85 -7.19
N GLN A 274 -20.16 -21.97 -7.31
CA GLN A 274 -19.89 -22.86 -6.19
C GLN A 274 -19.07 -22.16 -5.09
N GLN A 275 -18.05 -21.38 -5.45
CA GLN A 275 -17.27 -20.62 -4.47
C GLN A 275 -18.13 -19.55 -3.75
N GLN A 276 -19.00 -18.85 -4.46
CA GLN A 276 -19.92 -17.89 -3.83
C GLN A 276 -20.91 -18.55 -2.87
N GLN A 277 -21.48 -19.71 -3.24
CA GLN A 277 -22.37 -20.45 -2.34
C GLN A 277 -21.63 -20.94 -1.08
N GLN A 278 -20.38 -21.39 -1.24
CA GLN A 278 -19.57 -21.85 -0.11
C GLN A 278 -19.22 -20.70 0.84
N GLN A 279 -18.89 -19.51 0.30
CA GLN A 279 -18.68 -18.31 1.12
C GLN A 279 -19.94 -17.87 1.86
N GLN A 280 -21.12 -17.88 1.22
CA GLN A 280 -22.38 -17.55 1.89
C GLN A 280 -22.72 -18.52 3.02
N GLN A 281 -22.47 -19.83 2.84
CA GLN A 281 -22.67 -20.82 3.90
C GLN A 281 -21.75 -20.56 5.11
N VAL A 282 -20.46 -20.27 4.87
CA VAL A 282 -19.52 -19.95 5.96
C VAL A 282 -19.95 -18.69 6.70
N GLN A 283 -20.44 -17.68 5.99
CA GLN A 283 -20.90 -16.42 6.58
C GLN A 283 -22.16 -16.62 7.46
N GLN A 284 -23.12 -17.44 7.00
CA GLN A 284 -24.28 -17.82 7.81
C GLN A 284 -23.87 -18.60 9.07
N GLN A 285 -22.90 -19.51 8.96
CA GLN A 285 -22.42 -20.29 10.10
C GLN A 285 -21.74 -19.40 11.16
N GLN A 286 -20.96 -18.41 10.73
CA GLN A 286 -20.37 -17.43 11.64
C GLN A 286 -21.43 -16.56 12.33
N GLN A 287 -22.46 -16.12 11.59
CA GLN A 287 -23.57 -15.36 12.18
C GLN A 287 -24.34 -16.18 13.23
N GLN A 288 -24.59 -17.47 12.98
CA GLN A 288 -25.24 -18.34 13.95
C GLN A 288 -24.38 -18.56 15.21
N GLN A 289 -23.07 -18.74 15.06
CA GLN A 289 -22.17 -18.85 16.21
C GLN A 289 -22.12 -17.55 17.03
N GLN A 290 -22.13 -16.39 16.37
CA GLN A 290 -22.19 -15.10 17.07
C GLN A 290 -23.51 -14.94 17.84
N GLN A 291 -24.65 -15.30 17.26
CA GLN A 291 -25.93 -15.25 17.96
C GLN A 291 -25.99 -16.20 19.16
N GLN A 292 -25.43 -17.40 19.04
CA GLN A 292 -25.34 -18.34 20.17
C GLN A 292 -24.44 -17.82 21.30
N GLN A 293 -23.30 -17.18 20.97
CA GLN A 293 -22.42 -16.56 21.98
C GLN A 293 -23.09 -15.39 22.70
N VAL A 294 -23.85 -14.57 21.98
CA VAL A 294 -24.62 -13.45 22.57
C VAL A 294 -25.74 -13.98 23.48
N GLN A 295 -26.44 -15.05 23.09
CA GLN A 295 -27.47 -15.67 23.94
C GLN A 295 -26.88 -16.32 25.20
N GLN A 296 -25.71 -16.97 25.11
CA GLN A 296 -25.04 -17.52 26.29
C GLN A 296 -24.58 -16.43 27.26
N GLN A 297 -24.12 -15.28 26.77
CA GLN A 297 -23.74 -14.16 27.64
C GLN A 297 -24.94 -13.51 28.35
N GLN A 298 -26.14 -13.56 27.78
CA GLN A 298 -27.35 -13.03 28.41
C GLN A 298 -27.98 -13.98 29.44
N GLN A 299 -27.62 -15.26 29.48
CA GLN A 299 -28.10 -16.22 30.49
C GLN A 299 -27.23 -16.27 31.77
N VAL A 300 -26.12 -15.53 31.80
CA VAL A 300 -25.15 -15.50 32.92
C VAL A 300 -25.23 -14.17 33.70
N GLN A 301 -26.25 -13.34 33.44
CA GLN A 301 -26.66 -12.19 34.27
C GLN A 301 -28.02 -12.47 34.92
#